data_AF-A0A0F9B460-F1
#
_entry.id   AF-A0A0F9B460-F1
#
_cell.length_a   1.000
_cell.length_b   1.000
_cell.length_c   1.000
_cell.angle_alpha   90.00
_cell.angle_beta   90.00
_cell.angle_gamma   90.00
#
_symmetry.space_group_name_H-M   'P 1'
#
loop_
_entity.id
_entity.type
_entity.pdbx_description
1 polymer ?
#
loop_
_entity_poly.entity_id
_entity_poly.type
_entity_poly.pdbx_seq_one_letter_code
_entity_poly.pdbx_strand_id
1 'polypeptide(L)'
;IDMVSNTYFKLGARMGLHWFLDQITNQPVANHWQALARASYREELDWQQRTLSEVVLNNFTGDDKDVDGQIDQWMDSKDLLLQRWKHMLAEFKTSQSHDFAKFSVALRELMLLSHNCDTSTK
;
A
#
# COMPACT_ATOMS: atom_id res chain seq x y z
N ILE A 1 2.19 14.18 15.73
CA ILE A 1 1.43 14.16 14.45
C ILE A 1 2.40 14.02 13.30
N ASP A 2 3.48 14.82 13.26
CA ASP A 2 4.49 14.82 12.19
C ASP A 2 5.13 13.46 11.89
N MET A 3 5.39 12.64 12.92
CA MET A 3 5.94 11.29 12.74
C MET A 3 4.99 10.39 11.94
N VAL A 4 3.72 10.33 12.36
CA VAL A 4 2.69 9.49 11.74
C VAL A 4 2.43 9.92 10.31
N SER A 5 2.29 11.23 10.05
CA SER A 5 2.09 11.74 8.69
C SER A 5 3.31 11.49 7.80
N ASN A 6 4.54 11.71 8.31
CA ASN A 6 5.76 11.40 7.56
C ASN A 6 5.85 9.92 7.23
N THR A 7 5.61 9.02 8.19
CA THR A 7 5.61 7.58 7.93
C THR A 7 4.57 7.21 6.88
N TYR A 8 3.34 7.71 7.03
CA TYR A 8 2.25 7.45 6.09
C TYR A 8 2.63 7.84 4.65
N PHE A 9 3.07 9.08 4.43
CA PHE A 9 3.38 9.57 3.08
C PHE A 9 4.64 8.94 2.50
N LYS A 10 5.71 8.79 3.30
CA LYS A 10 6.98 8.21 2.81
C LYS A 10 6.82 6.73 2.50
N LEU A 11 6.14 5.97 3.36
CA LEU A 11 5.85 4.56 3.13
C LEU A 11 4.98 4.38 1.88
N GLY A 12 3.90 5.15 1.75
CA GLY A 12 3.03 5.14 0.58
C GLY A 12 3.78 5.45 -0.72
N ALA A 13 4.71 6.40 -0.70
CA ALA A 13 5.55 6.71 -1.84
C ALA A 13 6.52 5.57 -2.19
N ARG A 14 7.26 5.04 -1.21
CA ARG A 14 8.24 3.94 -1.41
C ARG A 14 7.58 2.64 -1.86
N MET A 15 6.37 2.36 -1.38
CA MET A 15 5.57 1.20 -1.79
C MET A 15 4.80 1.43 -3.10
N GLY A 16 4.85 2.63 -3.69
CA GLY A 16 4.13 2.94 -4.93
C GLY A 16 2.61 3.03 -4.79
N LEU A 17 2.09 3.18 -3.57
CA LEU A 17 0.65 3.24 -3.29
C LEU A 17 0.01 4.50 -3.86
N HIS A 18 0.72 5.63 -3.84
CA HIS A 18 0.20 6.88 -4.42
C HIS A 18 0.01 6.76 -5.94
N TRP A 19 0.97 6.15 -6.63
CA TRP A 19 0.84 5.86 -8.06
C TRP A 19 -0.32 4.90 -8.33
N PHE A 20 -0.49 3.87 -7.50
CA PHE A 20 -1.59 2.92 -7.63
C PHE A 20 -2.95 3.58 -7.38
N LEU A 21 -3.04 4.49 -6.41
CA LEU A 21 -4.21 5.33 -6.16
C LEU A 21 -4.58 6.17 -7.39
N ASP A 22 -3.60 6.73 -8.08
CA ASP A 22 -3.83 7.47 -9.32
C ASP A 22 -4.43 6.58 -10.41
N GLN A 23 -3.99 5.32 -10.51
CA GLN A 23 -4.56 4.35 -11.46
C GLN A 23 -6.02 4.03 -11.13
N ILE A 24 -6.32 3.76 -9.85
CA ILE A 24 -7.70 3.53 -9.39
C ILE A 24 -8.58 4.76 -9.69
N THR A 25 -8.08 5.95 -9.37
CA THR A 25 -8.83 7.20 -9.51
C THR A 25 -9.17 7.49 -10.97
N ASN A 26 -8.20 7.29 -11.86
CA ASN A 26 -8.36 7.56 -13.29
C ASN A 26 -9.01 6.43 -14.08
N GLN A 27 -9.26 5.26 -13.47
CA GLN A 27 -9.94 4.16 -14.15
C GLN A 27 -11.33 4.61 -14.66
N PRO A 28 -11.59 4.52 -15.98
CA PRO A 28 -12.89 4.84 -16.54
C PRO A 28 -14.00 3.96 -15.97
N VAL A 29 -15.18 4.55 -15.76
CA VAL A 29 -16.38 3.85 -15.27
C VAL A 29 -17.42 3.81 -16.39
N ALA A 30 -17.96 2.63 -16.67
CA ALA A 30 -19.00 2.41 -17.67
C ALA A 30 -20.42 2.38 -17.08
N ASN A 31 -20.55 2.21 -15.77
CA ASN A 31 -21.84 2.13 -15.09
C ASN A 31 -21.76 2.54 -13.60
N HIS A 32 -22.91 2.60 -12.95
CA HIS A 32 -23.04 2.97 -11.54
C HIS A 32 -22.23 2.06 -10.60
N TRP A 33 -22.26 0.74 -10.82
CA TRP A 33 -21.55 -0.23 -9.98
C TRP A 33 -20.03 -0.08 -10.07
N GLN A 34 -19.50 0.24 -11.25
CA GLN A 34 -18.07 0.54 -11.40
C GLN A 34 -17.68 1.84 -10.71
N ALA A 35 -18.55 2.84 -10.68
CA ALA A 35 -18.30 4.05 -9.90
C ALA A 35 -18.22 3.75 -8.39
N LEU A 36 -19.11 2.90 -7.88
CA LEU A 36 -19.08 2.41 -6.50
C LEU A 36 -17.81 1.60 -6.22
N ALA A 37 -17.48 0.62 -7.07
CA ALA A 37 -16.26 -0.17 -6.92
C ALA A 37 -15.01 0.71 -6.88
N ARG A 38 -14.93 1.72 -7.74
CA ARG A 38 -13.80 2.67 -7.76
C ARG A 38 -13.70 3.47 -6.46
N ALA A 39 -14.83 3.82 -5.84
CA ALA A 39 -14.83 4.47 -4.53
C ALA A 39 -14.35 3.52 -3.43
N SER A 40 -14.91 2.32 -3.37
CA SER A 40 -14.51 1.29 -2.40
C SER A 40 -13.02 0.93 -2.51
N TYR A 41 -12.47 0.89 -3.72
CA TYR A 41 -11.04 0.62 -3.92
C TYR A 41 -10.12 1.72 -3.38
N ARG A 42 -10.52 2.99 -3.46
CA ARG A 42 -9.76 4.09 -2.86
C ARG A 42 -9.79 4.02 -1.34
N GLU A 43 -10.96 3.71 -0.77
CA GLU A 43 -11.15 3.55 0.67
C GLU A 43 -10.35 2.36 1.21
N GLU A 44 -10.41 1.21 0.54
CA GLU A 44 -9.61 0.04 0.87
C GLU A 44 -8.11 0.36 0.83
N LEU A 45 -7.62 1.03 -0.23
CA LEU A 45 -6.21 1.40 -0.35
C LEU A 45 -5.75 2.33 0.78
N ASP A 46 -6.53 3.37 1.11
CA ASP A 46 -6.26 4.27 2.23
C ASP A 46 -6.21 3.49 3.56
N TRP A 47 -7.16 2.56 3.78
CA TRP A 47 -7.16 1.71 4.96
C TRP A 47 -5.90 0.85 5.04
N GLN A 48 -5.50 0.18 3.95
CA GLN A 48 -4.28 -0.63 3.93
C GLN A 48 -3.02 0.19 4.20
N GLN A 49 -2.91 1.41 3.64
CA GLN A 49 -1.78 2.29 3.90
C GLN A 49 -1.69 2.72 5.37
N ARG A 50 -2.84 2.96 6.02
CA ARG A 50 -2.90 3.26 7.46
C ARG A 50 -2.45 2.07 8.31
N THR A 51 -2.96 0.88 8.03
CA THR A 51 -2.56 -0.34 8.73
C THR A 51 -1.07 -0.61 8.58
N LEU A 52 -0.52 -0.49 7.38
CA LEU A 52 0.91 -0.64 7.15
C LEU A 52 1.74 0.41 7.90
N SER A 53 1.27 1.66 7.92
CA SER A 53 1.94 2.74 8.67
C SER A 53 1.97 2.45 10.17
N GLU A 54 0.88 1.93 10.72
CA GLU A 54 0.81 1.48 12.12
C GLU A 54 1.78 0.32 12.39
N VAL A 55 1.83 -0.67 11.49
CA VAL A 55 2.78 -1.79 11.62
C VAL A 55 4.22 -1.29 11.63
N VAL A 56 4.60 -0.38 10.72
CA VAL A 56 5.95 0.22 10.72
C VAL A 56 6.21 0.91 12.05
N LEU A 57 5.31 1.79 12.50
CA LEU A 57 5.48 2.53 13.75
C LEU A 57 5.61 1.61 14.98
N ASN A 58 4.87 0.50 15.02
CA ASN A 58 4.91 -0.46 16.11
C ASN A 58 6.18 -1.34 16.13
N ASN A 59 6.93 -1.42 15.03
CA ASN A 59 8.18 -2.18 14.95
C ASN A 59 9.37 -1.44 15.59
N PHE A 60 9.22 -0.18 15.99
CA PHE A 60 10.30 0.62 16.55
C PHE A 60 9.96 1.08 17.97
N THR A 61 10.89 0.88 18.90
CA THR A 61 10.79 1.37 20.28
C THR A 61 11.71 2.58 20.45
N GLY A 62 11.13 3.76 20.63
CA GLY A 62 11.87 4.99 20.93
C GLY A 62 11.38 6.21 20.16
N ASP A 63 11.86 7.38 20.57
CA ASP A 63 11.55 8.69 19.97
C ASP A 63 12.57 9.03 18.86
N ASP A 64 12.93 8.01 18.07
CA ASP A 64 13.93 8.15 17.02
C ASP A 64 13.33 8.95 15.87
N LYS A 65 13.98 10.06 15.50
CA LYS A 65 13.45 11.02 14.52
C LYS A 65 13.74 10.60 13.08
N ASP A 66 14.48 9.51 12.88
CA ASP A 66 14.83 9.00 11.56
C ASP A 66 13.74 8.08 10.98
N VAL A 67 12.66 8.70 10.49
CA VAL A 67 11.58 8.00 9.77
C VAL A 67 12.10 7.25 8.54
N ASP A 68 13.07 7.81 7.82
CA ASP A 68 13.56 7.22 6.59
C ASP A 68 14.30 5.91 6.88
N GLY A 69 15.21 5.93 7.86
CA GLY A 69 15.94 4.76 8.33
C GLY A 69 15.02 3.68 8.90
N GLN A 70 14.00 4.06 9.67
CA GLN A 70 12.98 3.12 10.16
C GLN A 70 12.22 2.43 9.03
N ILE A 71 11.76 3.19 8.03
CA ILE A 71 11.07 2.59 6.89
C ILE A 71 12.02 1.66 6.12
N ASP A 72 13.27 2.06 5.88
CA ASP A 72 14.24 1.21 5.17
C ASP A 72 14.50 -0.09 5.94
N GLN A 73 14.75 -0.01 7.24
CA GLN A 73 14.96 -1.18 8.09
C GLN A 73 13.75 -2.12 8.10
N TRP A 74 12.53 -1.57 8.20
CA TRP A 74 11.32 -2.38 8.13
C TRP A 74 11.16 -3.04 6.76
N MET A 75 11.39 -2.29 5.68
CA MET A 75 11.28 -2.81 4.31
C MET A 75 12.29 -3.94 4.06
N ASP A 76 13.52 -3.81 4.54
CA ASP A 76 14.55 -4.85 4.46
C ASP A 76 14.13 -6.09 5.26
N SER A 77 13.56 -5.91 6.46
CA SER A 77 13.08 -7.03 7.28
C SER A 77 11.92 -7.81 6.66
N LYS A 78 11.14 -7.18 5.78
CA LYS A 78 9.97 -7.75 5.09
C LYS A 78 10.19 -7.94 3.59
N ASP A 79 11.45 -7.96 3.12
CA ASP A 79 11.77 -7.88 1.69
C ASP A 79 11.01 -8.92 0.86
N LEU A 80 10.98 -10.20 1.29
CA LEU A 80 10.28 -11.26 0.56
C LEU A 80 8.79 -10.94 0.30
N LEU A 81 8.08 -10.42 1.30
CA LEU A 81 6.66 -10.04 1.16
C LEU A 81 6.52 -8.84 0.23
N LEU A 82 7.42 -7.86 0.35
CA LEU A 82 7.43 -6.65 -0.46
C LEU A 82 7.83 -6.93 -1.92
N GLN A 83 8.67 -7.92 -2.21
CA GLN A 83 9.03 -8.30 -3.58
C GLN A 83 7.81 -8.75 -4.37
N ARG A 84 6.90 -9.51 -3.75
CA ARG A 84 5.66 -9.95 -4.39
C ARG A 84 4.76 -8.76 -4.76
N TRP A 85 4.62 -7.80 -3.84
CA TRP A 85 3.90 -6.55 -4.10
C TRP A 85 4.55 -5.71 -5.20
N LYS A 86 5.87 -5.52 -5.14
CA LYS A 86 6.64 -4.79 -6.16
C LYS A 86 6.48 -5.41 -7.54
N HIS A 87 6.48 -6.75 -7.62
CA HIS A 87 6.27 -7.48 -8.87
C HIS A 87 4.86 -7.21 -9.44
N MET A 88 3.83 -7.31 -8.60
CA MET A 88 2.46 -7.00 -9.01
C MET A 88 2.29 -5.56 -9.51
N LEU A 89 2.91 -4.59 -8.84
CA LEU A 89 2.92 -3.20 -9.32
C LEU A 89 3.67 -3.04 -10.65
N ALA A 90 4.74 -3.80 -10.88
CA ALA A 90 5.49 -3.77 -12.14
C ALA A 90 4.64 -4.34 -13.30
N GLU A 91 3.89 -5.41 -13.07
CA GLU A 91 2.92 -5.94 -14.04
C GLU A 91 1.84 -4.90 -14.37
N PHE A 92 1.34 -4.19 -13.34
CA PHE A 92 0.42 -3.08 -13.56
C PHE A 92 1.04 -2.00 -14.45
N LYS A 93 2.24 -1.51 -14.12
CA LYS A 93 2.93 -0.46 -14.89
C LYS A 93 3.22 -0.81 -16.34
N THR A 94 3.32 -2.10 -16.67
CA THR A 94 3.64 -2.58 -18.03
C THR A 94 2.41 -2.95 -18.85
N SER A 95 1.23 -3.08 -18.22
CA SER A 95 -0.01 -3.43 -18.93
C SER A 95 -0.68 -2.18 -19.53
N GLN A 96 -1.13 -2.26 -20.79
CA GLN A 96 -1.75 -1.13 -21.49
C GLN A 96 -3.20 -0.83 -21.06
N SER A 97 -3.89 -1.81 -20.46
CA SER A 97 -5.27 -1.65 -19.99
C SER A 97 -5.52 -2.34 -18.66
N HIS A 98 -6.10 -1.59 -17.74
CA HIS A 98 -6.60 -2.09 -16.46
C HIS A 98 -8.11 -2.27 -16.51
N ASP A 99 -8.57 -3.33 -15.88
CA ASP A 99 -9.97 -3.54 -15.56
C ASP A 99 -10.15 -3.59 -14.04
N PHE A 100 -11.41 -3.54 -13.60
CA PHE A 100 -11.75 -3.60 -12.19
C PHE A 100 -11.29 -4.90 -11.51
N ALA A 101 -11.19 -6.01 -12.26
CA ALA A 101 -10.75 -7.30 -11.73
C ALA A 101 -9.26 -7.28 -11.37
N LYS A 102 -8.41 -6.64 -12.19
CA LYS A 102 -6.99 -6.47 -11.85
C LYS A 102 -6.83 -5.67 -10.56
N PHE A 103 -7.61 -4.59 -10.38
CA PHE A 103 -7.55 -3.79 -9.14
C PHE A 103 -7.97 -4.59 -7.91
N SER A 104 -9.02 -5.39 -8.00
CA SER A 104 -9.46 -6.21 -6.86
C SER A 104 -8.42 -7.26 -6.46
N VAL A 105 -7.74 -7.87 -7.43
CA VAL A 105 -6.63 -8.81 -7.16
C VAL A 105 -5.47 -8.09 -6.48
N ALA A 106 -5.08 -6.91 -6.97
CA ALA A 106 -3.98 -6.15 -6.36
C ALA A 106 -4.28 -5.67 -4.94
N LEU A 107 -5.50 -5.18 -4.69
CA LEU A 107 -5.92 -4.81 -3.34
C LEU A 107 -5.94 -6.01 -2.40
N ARG A 108 -6.36 -7.20 -2.88
CA ARG A 108 -6.31 -8.42 -2.08
C ARG A 108 -4.88 -8.81 -1.70
N GLU A 109 -3.93 -8.69 -2.63
CA GLU A 109 -2.53 -8.96 -2.31
C GLU A 109 -1.94 -7.94 -1.34
N LEU A 110 -2.29 -6.66 -1.47
CA LEU A 110 -1.88 -5.63 -0.51
C LEU A 110 -2.45 -5.90 0.89
N MET A 111 -3.71 -6.34 0.98
CA MET A 111 -4.33 -6.76 2.24
C MET A 111 -3.57 -7.93 2.88
N LEU A 112 -3.23 -8.96 2.10
CA LEU A 112 -2.47 -10.10 2.61
C LEU A 112 -1.07 -9.69 3.08
N LEU A 113 -0.42 -8.76 2.37
CA LEU A 113 0.85 -8.19 2.80
C LEU A 113 0.72 -7.49 4.15
N SER A 114 -0.25 -6.58 4.28
CA SER A 114 -0.53 -5.85 5.53
C SER A 114 -0.76 -6.80 6.70
N HIS A 115 -1.59 -7.83 6.50
CA HIS A 115 -1.87 -8.82 7.53
C HIS A 115 -0.63 -9.62 7.96
N ASN A 116 0.21 -10.06 7.01
CA ASN A 116 1.43 -10.80 7.31
C ASN A 116 2.51 -9.93 7.99
N CYS A 117 2.50 -8.63 7.71
CA CYS A 117 3.40 -7.69 8.36
C CYS A 117 2.98 -7.43 9.82
N ASP A 118 1.67 -7.38 10.11
CA ASP A 118 1.13 -7.20 11.47
C ASP A 118 1.41 -8.40 12.39
N THR A 119 1.19 -9.62 11.89
CA THR A 119 1.41 -10.86 12.68
C THR A 119 2.87 -11.12 13.02
N SER A 120 3.82 -10.58 12.25
CA SER A 120 5.25 -10.74 12.52
C SER A 120 5.75 -9.94 13.74
N THR A 121 4.92 -9.05 14.28
CA THR A 121 5.26 -8.18 15.43
C THR A 121 4.82 -8.77 16.78
N LYS A 122 4.18 -9.95 16.77
CA LYS A 122 3.77 -10.71 17.96
C LYS A 122 4.60 -11.99 18.08
#